data_AF-A0A6B3M516-F1
#
_entry.id   AF-A0A6B3M516-F1
#
_cell.length_a   1.000
_cell.length_b   1.000
_cell.length_c   1.000
_cell.angle_alpha   90.00
_cell.angle_beta   90.00
_cell.angle_gamma   90.00
#
_symmetry.space_group_name_H-M   'P 1'
#
loop_
_entity.id
_entity.type
_entity.pdbx_description
1 polymer ?
#
loop_
_entity_poly.entity_id
_entity_poly.type
_entity_poly.pdbx_seq_one_letter_code
_entity_poly.pdbx_strand_id
1 'polypeptide(L)'
;MTQQNINYGRDQFIINSPEAFYVEEFTSITPIKDEDVEAQERETLLNEFYLGISARYKHILAEVDKPRPSKLNEINQKFNENQIVIVHGASGQGKTTLAYRYLHDCFQSHQRFQVQVVEGRQQALSIAKALSRQANVLEIPIAVYLDVAPNDVGWDELVKQLSSHRNIKTLVTIREEDFRRTSISGTDLKFSEVELKFDHLEAEEIYQFLVETEIPTQFLDFDDAWTRFGGKGPLMEFVYLVTQGNSLREKLRQQVRQIEDEVRAGKRSEAELKLLRLVAVASAFEARLKVRELVRSLELPAPRRTLEVMEKEYYLLRTTDNGALVGGLHPIRSGILANILSDPRFDPWAETASECLPFIFEHDISNFLLYAFSRHRTELETLLKALNLYQPRRWIAIAGVVRALIWLGIQEYIETNQQLIKDAQEVLSS
;
A
#
# COMPACT_ATOMS: atom_id res chain seq x y z
N MET A 1 18.72 -51.64 -24.66
CA MET A 1 19.50 -50.97 -25.73
C MET A 1 18.51 -50.29 -26.65
N THR A 2 18.73 -49.00 -26.84
CA THR A 2 17.75 -47.96 -27.13
C THR A 2 17.43 -47.86 -28.63
N GLN A 3 16.16 -47.60 -28.95
CA GLN A 3 15.69 -47.13 -30.25
C GLN A 3 15.15 -45.69 -30.13
N GLN A 4 15.32 -44.94 -31.21
CA GLN A 4 14.95 -43.53 -31.44
C GLN A 4 13.43 -43.28 -31.42
N ASN A 5 12.98 -42.13 -30.90
CA ASN A 5 12.22 -41.10 -31.64
C ASN A 5 11.71 -39.94 -30.76
N ILE A 6 12.19 -38.73 -31.10
CA ILE A 6 11.49 -37.44 -31.30
C ILE A 6 10.24 -37.13 -30.46
N ASN A 7 10.27 -36.03 -29.68
CA ASN A 7 9.14 -35.08 -29.63
C ASN A 7 9.54 -33.66 -29.15
N TYR A 8 8.73 -32.69 -29.58
CA TYR A 8 8.99 -31.30 -29.93
C TYR A 8 9.30 -30.28 -28.80
N GLY A 9 9.92 -29.17 -29.23
CA GLY A 9 10.29 -27.97 -28.48
C GLY A 9 9.19 -27.27 -27.69
N ARG A 10 9.62 -26.59 -26.62
CA ARG A 10 8.99 -25.40 -26.04
C ARG A 10 10.06 -24.30 -25.98
N ASP A 11 9.67 -23.14 -26.46
CA ASP A 11 10.50 -22.03 -26.88
C ASP A 11 11.41 -21.46 -25.78
N GLN A 12 12.71 -21.51 -26.05
CA GLN A 12 13.70 -20.60 -25.49
C GLN A 12 13.64 -19.30 -26.29
N PHE A 13 13.06 -18.23 -25.72
CA PHE A 13 13.16 -16.92 -26.36
C PHE A 13 14.57 -16.35 -26.19
N ILE A 14 15.17 -16.12 -27.36
CA ILE A 14 16.54 -15.71 -27.62
C ILE A 14 16.79 -14.30 -27.06
N ILE A 15 17.82 -14.18 -26.21
CA ILE A 15 18.47 -12.92 -25.81
C ILE A 15 19.84 -12.89 -26.50
N ASN A 16 20.05 -11.96 -27.44
CA ASN A 16 21.34 -11.64 -28.09
C ASN A 16 21.21 -10.18 -28.58
N SER A 17 22.00 -9.14 -28.28
CA SER A 17 23.24 -8.80 -27.54
C SER A 17 23.29 -7.23 -27.53
N PRO A 18 24.26 -6.44 -26.95
CA PRO A 18 25.39 -6.72 -26.05
C PRO A 18 25.35 -5.93 -24.70
N GLU A 19 25.32 -6.69 -23.60
CA GLU A 19 26.21 -6.69 -22.41
C GLU A 19 26.63 -5.43 -21.61
N ALA A 20 26.18 -4.20 -21.89
CA ALA A 20 26.56 -3.04 -21.02
C ALA A 20 25.43 -2.16 -20.49
N PHE A 21 24.18 -2.31 -20.96
CA PHE A 21 23.05 -1.43 -20.59
C PHE A 21 21.93 -2.12 -19.79
N TYR A 22 22.03 -3.43 -19.55
CA TYR A 22 20.89 -4.26 -19.12
C TYR A 22 20.79 -4.53 -17.62
N VAL A 23 21.69 -4.01 -16.78
CA VAL A 23 21.65 -4.31 -15.34
C VAL A 23 20.59 -3.46 -14.60
N GLU A 24 20.33 -2.23 -15.06
CA GLU A 24 19.28 -1.38 -14.46
C GLU A 24 17.87 -1.73 -14.98
N GLU A 25 17.75 -2.24 -16.22
CA GLU A 25 16.48 -2.55 -16.90
C GLU A 25 15.62 -3.61 -16.17
N PHE A 26 16.20 -4.44 -15.29
CA PHE A 26 15.49 -5.51 -14.57
C PHE A 26 15.17 -5.20 -13.09
N THR A 27 15.57 -4.05 -12.56
CA THR A 27 15.30 -3.73 -11.14
C THR A 27 13.93 -3.10 -10.92
N SER A 28 13.41 -2.33 -11.88
CA SER A 28 12.16 -1.58 -11.72
C SER A 28 10.98 -2.13 -12.52
N ILE A 29 11.22 -2.88 -13.59
CA ILE A 29 10.17 -3.48 -14.44
C ILE A 29 10.09 -4.97 -14.13
N THR A 30 8.93 -5.46 -13.73
CA THR A 30 8.68 -6.87 -13.42
C THR A 30 7.52 -7.41 -14.26
N PRO A 31 7.68 -8.50 -15.02
CA PRO A 31 6.56 -9.12 -15.73
C PRO A 31 5.58 -9.75 -14.74
N ILE A 32 4.28 -9.57 -14.98
CA ILE A 32 3.21 -10.18 -14.17
C ILE A 32 2.85 -11.53 -14.79
N LYS A 33 3.50 -12.58 -14.30
CA LYS A 33 3.39 -13.94 -14.85
C LYS A 33 2.37 -14.78 -14.10
N ASP A 34 1.66 -15.62 -14.84
CA ASP A 34 0.88 -16.71 -14.26
C ASP A 34 1.83 -17.80 -13.75
N GLU A 35 1.60 -18.20 -12.51
CA GLU A 35 2.33 -19.26 -11.81
C GLU A 35 1.32 -20.26 -11.24
N ASP A 36 1.68 -21.54 -11.21
CA ASP A 36 0.83 -22.54 -10.57
C ASP A 36 0.85 -22.33 -9.04
N VAL A 37 -0.34 -22.22 -8.45
CA VAL A 37 -0.51 -22.10 -7.00
C VAL A 37 -0.87 -23.48 -6.44
N GLU A 38 0.01 -24.05 -5.63
CA GLU A 38 -0.24 -25.34 -4.98
C GLU A 38 -1.40 -25.25 -3.97
N ALA A 39 -2.12 -26.35 -3.74
CA ALA A 39 -3.30 -26.36 -2.87
C ALA A 39 -3.00 -25.89 -1.43
N GLN A 40 -1.83 -26.24 -0.88
CA GLN A 40 -1.41 -25.81 0.46
C GLN A 40 -1.02 -24.33 0.51
N GLU A 41 -0.47 -23.80 -0.59
CA GLU A 41 -0.20 -22.36 -0.74
C GLU A 41 -1.52 -21.57 -0.85
N ARG A 42 -2.53 -22.12 -1.54
CA ARG A 42 -3.86 -21.50 -1.68
C ARG A 42 -4.53 -21.23 -0.33
N GLU A 43 -4.48 -22.17 0.59
CA GLU A 43 -5.04 -21.99 1.95
C GLU A 43 -4.29 -20.89 2.72
N THR A 44 -2.96 -20.84 2.58
CA THR A 44 -2.15 -19.77 3.20
C THR A 44 -2.51 -18.41 2.63
N LEU A 45 -2.59 -18.30 1.29
CA LEU A 45 -2.95 -17.07 0.59
C LEU A 45 -4.37 -16.59 0.93
N LEU A 46 -5.32 -17.52 1.10
CA LEU A 46 -6.69 -17.22 1.52
C LEU A 46 -6.71 -16.62 2.93
N ASN A 47 -6.03 -17.27 3.87
CA ASN A 47 -5.92 -16.79 5.25
C ASN A 47 -5.23 -15.42 5.30
N GLU A 48 -4.12 -15.23 4.58
CA GLU A 48 -3.40 -13.96 4.52
C GLU A 48 -4.26 -12.83 3.95
N PHE A 49 -5.02 -13.09 2.89
CA PHE A 49 -5.88 -12.11 2.25
C PHE A 49 -6.98 -11.62 3.20
N TYR A 50 -7.69 -12.53 3.86
CA TYR A 50 -8.75 -12.14 4.81
C TYR A 50 -8.25 -11.64 6.14
N LEU A 51 -6.99 -11.90 6.49
CA LEU A 51 -6.30 -11.19 7.56
C LEU A 51 -5.94 -9.75 7.17
N GLY A 52 -6.26 -9.29 5.96
CA GLY A 52 -6.01 -7.91 5.53
C GLY A 52 -4.54 -7.62 5.27
N ILE A 53 -3.80 -8.61 4.75
CA ILE A 53 -2.44 -8.43 4.24
C ILE A 53 -2.50 -7.77 2.85
N SER A 54 -1.48 -6.97 2.53
CA SER A 54 -1.37 -6.31 1.24
C SER A 54 -1.48 -7.29 0.07
N ALA A 55 -2.27 -6.93 -0.95
CA ALA A 55 -2.57 -7.79 -2.07
C ALA A 55 -1.33 -8.05 -2.97
N ARG A 56 -1.17 -9.29 -3.43
CA ARG A 56 -0.16 -9.73 -4.40
C ARG A 56 -0.86 -10.41 -5.56
N TYR A 57 -0.21 -10.45 -6.71
CA TYR A 57 -0.74 -11.14 -7.89
C TYR A 57 -1.12 -12.61 -7.62
N LYS A 58 -0.36 -13.30 -6.77
CA LYS A 58 -0.67 -14.67 -6.32
C LYS A 58 -2.04 -14.83 -5.64
N HIS A 59 -2.57 -13.79 -5.00
CA HIS A 59 -3.92 -13.84 -4.44
C HIS A 59 -4.98 -13.92 -5.56
N ILE A 60 -4.71 -13.32 -6.73
CA ILE A 60 -5.60 -13.37 -7.90
C ILE A 60 -5.57 -14.77 -8.53
N LEU A 61 -4.38 -15.34 -8.67
CA LEU A 61 -4.18 -16.70 -9.19
C LEU A 61 -4.82 -17.77 -8.29
N ALA A 62 -4.83 -17.52 -6.98
CA ALA A 62 -5.48 -18.37 -5.99
C ALA A 62 -7.03 -18.21 -5.96
N GLU A 63 -7.58 -17.26 -6.73
CA GLU A 63 -9.00 -16.88 -6.75
C GLU A 63 -9.56 -16.57 -5.35
N VAL A 64 -8.71 -16.00 -4.49
CA VAL A 64 -9.12 -15.62 -3.12
C VAL A 64 -9.66 -14.20 -3.07
N ASP A 65 -9.30 -13.38 -4.06
CA ASP A 65 -9.95 -12.09 -4.24
C ASP A 65 -11.39 -12.25 -4.72
N LYS A 66 -12.21 -11.28 -4.35
CA LYS A 66 -13.61 -11.22 -4.73
C LYS A 66 -13.76 -10.21 -5.86
N PRO A 67 -14.08 -10.64 -7.09
CA PRO A 67 -14.18 -9.74 -8.23
C PRO A 67 -15.23 -8.65 -7.95
N ARG A 68 -15.00 -7.45 -8.49
CA ARG A 68 -15.93 -6.32 -8.45
C ARG A 68 -16.35 -5.97 -9.88
N PRO A 69 -17.31 -6.71 -10.48
CA PRO A 69 -17.62 -6.61 -11.91
C PRO A 69 -17.97 -5.19 -12.35
N SER A 70 -18.73 -4.45 -11.53
CA SER A 70 -19.08 -3.05 -11.79
C SER A 70 -17.82 -2.19 -12.02
N LYS A 71 -16.84 -2.29 -11.12
CA LYS A 71 -15.57 -1.54 -11.19
C LYS A 71 -14.61 -2.04 -12.27
N LEU A 72 -14.56 -3.35 -12.51
CA LEU A 72 -13.78 -3.92 -13.61
C LEU A 72 -14.31 -3.45 -14.97
N ASN A 73 -15.64 -3.41 -15.12
CA ASN A 73 -16.29 -2.87 -16.31
C ASN A 73 -16.05 -1.37 -16.48
N GLU A 74 -16.10 -0.60 -15.38
CA GLU A 74 -15.76 0.83 -15.37
C GLU A 74 -14.33 1.05 -15.89
N ILE A 75 -13.33 0.32 -15.36
CA ILE A 75 -11.94 0.38 -15.84
C ILE A 75 -11.87 0.05 -17.34
N ASN A 76 -12.58 -1.00 -17.79
CA ASN A 76 -12.57 -1.39 -19.19
C ASN A 76 -13.16 -0.30 -20.11
N GLN A 77 -14.27 0.32 -19.69
CA GLN A 77 -14.88 1.44 -20.41
C GLN A 77 -13.92 2.64 -20.47
N LYS A 78 -13.26 2.97 -19.35
CA LYS A 78 -12.27 4.06 -19.29
C LYS A 78 -11.06 3.82 -20.19
N PHE A 79 -10.62 2.58 -20.35
CA PHE A 79 -9.56 2.23 -21.31
C PHE A 79 -9.97 2.35 -22.78
N ASN A 80 -11.27 2.40 -23.09
CA ASN A 80 -11.75 2.70 -24.44
C ASN A 80 -11.73 4.22 -24.73
N GLU A 81 -11.80 5.05 -23.68
CA GLU A 81 -11.73 6.51 -23.78
C GLU A 81 -10.27 7.01 -23.84
N ASN A 82 -9.41 6.48 -22.98
CA ASN A 82 -8.02 6.90 -22.82
C ASN A 82 -7.08 5.69 -22.62
N GLN A 83 -5.82 5.85 -23.05
CA GLN A 83 -4.78 4.83 -22.81
C GLN A 83 -4.33 4.77 -21.35
N ILE A 84 -4.64 5.80 -20.56
CA ILE A 84 -4.25 5.93 -19.16
C ILE A 84 -5.51 5.93 -18.33
N VAL A 85 -5.57 5.00 -17.37
CA VAL A 85 -6.62 4.95 -16.36
C VAL A 85 -5.97 5.04 -14.98
N ILE A 86 -6.44 5.99 -14.18
CA ILE A 86 -5.99 6.20 -12.81
C ILE A 86 -7.10 5.76 -11.86
N VAL A 87 -6.82 4.71 -11.09
CA VAL A 87 -7.68 4.19 -10.03
C VAL A 87 -7.23 4.81 -8.71
N HIS A 88 -8.06 5.66 -8.13
CA HIS A 88 -7.76 6.34 -6.88
C HIS A 88 -8.77 6.02 -5.78
N GLY A 89 -8.33 6.13 -4.53
CA GLY A 89 -9.19 5.87 -3.37
C GLY A 89 -8.40 5.70 -2.08
N ALA A 90 -9.11 5.66 -0.96
CA ALA A 90 -8.51 5.53 0.37
C ALA A 90 -7.69 4.23 0.52
N SER A 91 -6.78 4.20 1.50
CA SER A 91 -6.09 2.96 1.89
C SER A 91 -7.13 1.89 2.28
N GLY A 92 -6.85 0.62 1.96
CA GLY A 92 -7.74 -0.52 2.24
C GLY A 92 -8.99 -0.67 1.35
N GLN A 93 -9.14 0.13 0.28
CA GLN A 93 -10.26 0.00 -0.67
C GLN A 93 -10.03 -1.00 -1.81
N GLY A 94 -8.95 -1.80 -1.73
CA GLY A 94 -8.68 -2.86 -2.71
C GLY A 94 -8.15 -2.39 -4.07
N LYS A 95 -7.52 -1.22 -4.17
CA LYS A 95 -6.93 -0.67 -5.41
C LYS A 95 -6.02 -1.67 -6.14
N THR A 96 -5.00 -2.16 -5.43
CA THR A 96 -4.02 -3.13 -5.95
C THR A 96 -4.68 -4.45 -6.35
N THR A 97 -5.63 -4.94 -5.54
CA THR A 97 -6.41 -6.15 -5.86
C THR A 97 -7.20 -5.99 -7.17
N LEU A 98 -7.93 -4.86 -7.30
CA LEU A 98 -8.74 -4.55 -8.48
C LEU A 98 -7.86 -4.43 -9.73
N ALA A 99 -6.70 -3.78 -9.62
CA ALA A 99 -5.76 -3.63 -10.72
C ALA A 99 -5.22 -4.98 -11.19
N TYR A 100 -4.76 -5.84 -10.28
CA TYR A 100 -4.28 -7.17 -10.64
C TYR A 100 -5.38 -8.05 -11.24
N ARG A 101 -6.61 -8.01 -10.70
CA ARG A 101 -7.75 -8.75 -11.27
C ARG A 101 -8.08 -8.28 -12.69
N TYR A 102 -8.12 -6.97 -12.93
CA TYR A 102 -8.34 -6.43 -14.28
C TYR A 102 -7.26 -6.90 -15.28
N LEU A 103 -5.99 -6.83 -14.87
CA LEU A 103 -4.86 -7.25 -15.71
C LEU A 103 -4.91 -8.75 -16.01
N HIS A 104 -5.26 -9.57 -15.00
CA HIS A 104 -5.43 -11.01 -15.16
C HIS A 104 -6.51 -11.34 -16.20
N ASP A 105 -7.68 -10.69 -16.11
CA ASP A 105 -8.83 -11.04 -16.93
C ASP A 105 -8.75 -10.48 -18.36
N CYS A 106 -8.08 -9.33 -18.57
CA CYS A 106 -8.09 -8.62 -19.85
C CYS A 106 -6.80 -8.78 -20.70
N PHE A 107 -5.69 -9.25 -20.12
CA PHE A 107 -4.41 -9.35 -20.80
C PHE A 107 -3.74 -10.71 -20.57
N GLN A 108 -3.09 -11.21 -21.62
CA GLN A 108 -2.28 -12.44 -21.53
C GLN A 108 -1.03 -12.21 -20.69
N SER A 109 -0.49 -13.27 -20.10
CA SER A 109 0.71 -13.24 -19.25
C SER A 109 1.90 -12.47 -19.83
N HIS A 110 2.19 -12.65 -21.12
CA HIS A 110 3.31 -11.97 -21.79
C HIS A 110 3.05 -10.49 -22.13
N GLN A 111 1.84 -9.97 -21.87
CA GLN A 111 1.46 -8.58 -22.16
C GLN A 111 1.49 -7.69 -20.90
N ARG A 112 1.73 -8.25 -19.71
CA ARG A 112 1.53 -7.54 -18.43
C ARG A 112 2.86 -7.22 -17.76
N PHE A 113 3.06 -5.95 -17.45
CA PHE A 113 4.27 -5.45 -16.78
C PHE A 113 3.90 -4.58 -15.59
N GLN A 114 4.60 -4.75 -14.47
CA GLN A 114 4.52 -3.88 -13.30
C GLN A 114 5.77 -3.00 -13.22
N VAL A 115 5.60 -1.74 -12.86
CA VAL A 115 6.69 -0.82 -12.53
C VAL A 115 6.58 -0.47 -11.04
N GLN A 116 7.65 -0.70 -10.26
CA GLN A 116 7.61 -0.58 -8.80
C GLN A 116 7.99 0.80 -8.26
N VAL A 117 9.05 1.43 -8.78
CA VAL A 117 9.55 2.73 -8.31
C VAL A 117 10.16 3.49 -9.48
N VAL A 118 9.87 4.79 -9.55
CA VAL A 118 10.46 5.71 -10.53
C VAL A 118 11.26 6.79 -9.81
N GLU A 119 12.57 6.62 -9.73
CA GLU A 119 13.51 7.59 -9.19
C GLU A 119 13.82 8.68 -10.22
N GLY A 120 12.85 9.59 -10.39
CA GLY A 120 13.01 10.79 -11.19
C GLY A 120 13.02 10.57 -12.71
N ARG A 121 13.27 11.67 -13.42
CA ARG A 121 13.00 11.79 -14.85
C ARG A 121 13.84 10.88 -15.73
N GLN A 122 15.12 10.68 -15.42
CA GLN A 122 16.01 9.88 -16.25
C GLN A 122 15.60 8.39 -16.23
N GLN A 123 15.22 7.87 -15.05
CA GLN A 123 14.73 6.51 -14.93
C GLN A 123 13.36 6.35 -15.60
N ALA A 124 12.45 7.32 -15.43
CA ALA A 124 11.17 7.35 -16.15
C ALA A 124 11.36 7.20 -17.67
N LEU A 125 12.28 7.97 -18.25
CA LEU A 125 12.59 7.91 -19.68
C LEU A 125 13.19 6.55 -20.09
N SER A 126 14.05 5.97 -19.26
CA SER A 126 14.65 4.65 -19.51
C SER A 126 13.58 3.55 -19.53
N ILE A 127 12.71 3.53 -18.51
CA ILE A 127 11.60 2.59 -18.39
C ILE A 127 10.65 2.72 -19.58
N ALA A 128 10.27 3.95 -19.95
CA ALA A 128 9.39 4.19 -21.08
C ALA A 128 9.96 3.65 -22.40
N LYS A 129 11.27 3.84 -22.65
CA LYS A 129 11.95 3.31 -23.83
C LYS A 129 11.96 1.78 -23.86
N ALA A 130 12.25 1.13 -22.74
CA ALA A 130 12.26 -0.32 -22.65
C ALA A 130 10.87 -0.92 -22.94
N LEU A 131 9.82 -0.38 -22.32
CA LEU A 131 8.43 -0.81 -22.54
C LEU A 131 7.96 -0.54 -23.97
N SER A 132 8.33 0.61 -24.54
CA SER A 132 8.01 0.94 -25.94
C SER A 132 8.72 -0.01 -26.91
N ARG A 133 9.98 -0.37 -26.66
CA ARG A 133 10.69 -1.39 -27.45
C ARG A 133 9.95 -2.73 -27.38
N GLN A 134 9.53 -3.14 -26.19
CA GLN A 134 8.77 -4.38 -26.00
C GLN A 134 7.43 -4.36 -26.73
N ALA A 135 6.67 -3.27 -26.65
CA ALA A 135 5.40 -3.10 -27.35
C ALA A 135 5.56 -3.18 -28.88
N ASN A 136 6.67 -2.64 -29.42
CA ASN A 136 6.99 -2.72 -30.84
C ASN A 136 7.38 -4.14 -31.27
N VAL A 137 8.17 -4.84 -30.46
CA VAL A 137 8.58 -6.23 -30.76
C VAL A 137 7.37 -7.18 -30.77
N LEU A 138 6.43 -6.99 -29.85
CA LEU A 138 5.27 -7.86 -29.72
C LEU A 138 4.17 -7.54 -30.74
N GLU A 139 4.16 -6.35 -31.34
CA GLU A 139 3.12 -5.85 -32.26
C GLU A 139 1.66 -5.95 -31.74
N ILE A 140 1.49 -6.12 -30.43
CA ILE A 140 0.19 -6.25 -29.74
C ILE A 140 0.12 -5.28 -28.56
N PRO A 141 -1.10 -4.96 -28.06
CA PRO A 141 -1.24 -4.13 -26.88
C PRO A 141 -0.56 -4.76 -25.65
N ILE A 142 0.17 -3.95 -24.88
CA ILE A 142 0.71 -4.31 -23.57
C ILE A 142 0.06 -3.47 -22.47
N ALA A 143 -0.08 -4.06 -21.29
CA ALA A 143 -0.53 -3.39 -20.09
C ALA A 143 0.65 -3.10 -19.16
N VAL A 144 0.74 -1.84 -18.71
CA VAL A 144 1.73 -1.38 -17.74
C VAL A 144 0.98 -0.95 -16.49
N TYR A 145 1.29 -1.60 -15.37
CA TYR A 145 0.73 -1.31 -14.06
C TYR A 145 1.72 -0.54 -13.21
N LEU A 146 1.29 0.59 -12.66
CA LEU A 146 2.05 1.39 -11.70
C LEU A 146 1.29 1.45 -10.39
N ASP A 147 1.90 0.98 -9.31
CA ASP A 147 1.40 1.19 -7.95
C ASP A 147 2.15 2.36 -7.32
N VAL A 148 1.53 3.53 -7.28
CA VAL A 148 2.18 4.78 -6.87
C VAL A 148 2.32 4.78 -5.36
N ALA A 149 3.57 4.63 -4.91
CA ALA A 149 3.91 4.77 -3.50
C ALA A 149 3.80 6.24 -3.05
N PRO A 150 3.58 6.51 -1.75
CA PRO A 150 3.53 7.88 -1.25
C PRO A 150 4.88 8.58 -1.43
N ASN A 151 4.85 9.82 -1.94
CA ASN A 151 6.02 10.60 -2.37
C ASN A 151 6.81 10.02 -3.55
N ASP A 152 6.27 9.10 -4.34
CA ASP A 152 6.90 8.74 -5.61
C ASP A 152 6.91 9.98 -6.53
N VAL A 153 8.10 10.39 -6.98
CA VAL A 153 8.31 11.60 -7.79
C VAL A 153 8.82 11.16 -9.16
N GLY A 154 8.01 11.34 -10.20
CA GLY A 154 8.37 11.03 -11.59
C GLY A 154 7.49 9.98 -12.25
N TRP A 155 6.53 9.39 -11.53
CA TRP A 155 5.53 8.50 -12.11
C TRP A 155 4.67 9.22 -13.16
N ASP A 156 4.38 10.52 -12.96
CA ASP A 156 3.64 11.39 -13.87
C ASP A 156 4.38 11.58 -15.21
N GLU A 157 5.70 11.82 -15.16
CA GLU A 157 6.53 11.89 -16.36
C GLU A 157 6.60 10.53 -17.06
N LEU A 158 6.71 9.41 -16.32
CA LEU A 158 6.69 8.07 -16.92
C LEU A 158 5.37 7.82 -17.67
N VAL A 159 4.24 8.07 -17.03
CA VAL A 159 2.90 7.93 -17.63
C VAL A 159 2.77 8.82 -18.87
N LYS A 160 3.29 10.05 -18.82
CA LYS A 160 3.31 10.97 -19.97
C LYS A 160 4.12 10.40 -21.13
N GLN A 161 5.29 9.82 -20.88
CA GLN A 161 6.11 9.21 -21.92
C GLN A 161 5.44 7.96 -22.52
N LEU A 162 4.82 7.10 -21.68
CA LEU A 162 4.09 5.91 -22.13
C LEU A 162 2.85 6.27 -22.98
N SER A 163 2.20 7.39 -22.69
CA SER A 163 1.02 7.87 -23.44
C SER A 163 1.30 8.14 -24.92
N SER A 164 2.57 8.38 -25.28
CA SER A 164 2.96 8.60 -26.67
C SER A 164 2.86 7.35 -27.55
N HIS A 165 2.79 6.16 -26.94
CA HIS A 165 2.80 4.88 -27.65
C HIS A 165 1.41 4.24 -27.69
N ARG A 166 0.82 4.10 -28.88
CA ARG A 166 -0.57 3.63 -29.08
C ARG A 166 -0.88 2.23 -28.55
N ASN A 167 0.12 1.35 -28.50
CA ASN A 167 -0.05 -0.03 -28.04
C ASN A 167 0.21 -0.20 -26.54
N ILE A 168 0.39 0.87 -25.78
CA ILE A 168 0.59 0.80 -24.33
C ILE A 168 -0.69 1.27 -23.63
N LYS A 169 -1.26 0.41 -22.79
CA LYS A 169 -2.32 0.76 -21.85
C LYS A 169 -1.71 0.85 -20.46
N THR A 170 -1.90 1.98 -19.79
CA THR A 170 -1.27 2.28 -18.49
C THR A 170 -2.35 2.33 -17.41
N LEU A 171 -2.24 1.44 -16.43
CA LEU A 171 -3.10 1.40 -15.25
C LEU A 171 -2.31 1.91 -14.05
N VAL A 172 -2.79 2.96 -13.41
CA VAL A 172 -2.15 3.56 -12.24
C VAL A 172 -3.05 3.38 -11.02
N THR A 173 -2.52 2.84 -9.92
CA THR A 173 -3.19 2.92 -8.62
C THR A 173 -2.51 3.95 -7.75
N ILE A 174 -3.30 4.86 -7.18
CA ILE A 174 -2.80 5.93 -6.33
C ILE A 174 -3.76 6.17 -5.17
N ARG A 175 -3.29 6.73 -4.07
CA ARG A 175 -4.19 7.14 -2.99
C ARG A 175 -4.87 8.45 -3.28
N GLU A 176 -6.04 8.62 -2.68
CA GLU A 176 -6.81 9.85 -2.79
C GLU A 176 -5.98 11.08 -2.39
N GLU A 177 -5.28 11.03 -1.27
CA GLU A 177 -4.47 12.15 -0.78
C GLU A 177 -3.24 12.43 -1.65
N ASP A 178 -2.63 11.41 -2.24
CA ASP A 178 -1.45 11.55 -3.10
C ASP A 178 -1.86 12.04 -4.49
N PHE A 179 -3.01 11.58 -5.00
CA PHE A 179 -3.62 12.04 -6.23
C PHE A 179 -3.92 13.54 -6.17
N ARG A 180 -4.55 14.01 -5.08
CA ARG A 180 -4.82 15.45 -4.89
C ARG A 180 -3.58 16.33 -4.82
N ARG A 181 -2.43 15.77 -4.40
CA ARG A 181 -1.14 16.49 -4.34
C ARG A 181 -0.51 16.62 -5.72
N THR A 182 -0.80 15.68 -6.62
CA THR A 182 -0.23 15.70 -7.96
C THR A 182 -0.82 16.84 -8.79
N SER A 183 0.06 17.71 -9.28
CA SER A 183 -0.29 18.82 -10.17
C SER A 183 -0.40 18.36 -11.62
N ILE A 184 -1.13 17.28 -11.89
CA ILE A 184 -1.38 16.84 -13.27
C ILE A 184 -2.46 17.76 -13.83
N SER A 185 -2.04 18.85 -14.47
CA SER A 185 -2.97 19.69 -15.23
C SER A 185 -3.52 18.86 -16.39
N GLY A 186 -4.85 18.75 -16.49
CA GLY A 186 -5.53 18.02 -17.59
C GLY A 186 -5.25 18.56 -19.00
N THR A 187 -4.50 19.67 -19.10
CA THR A 187 -3.95 20.20 -20.37
C THR A 187 -2.78 19.40 -20.91
N ASP A 188 -2.03 18.69 -20.05
CA ASP A 188 -0.74 18.08 -20.40
C ASP A 188 -0.79 16.55 -20.54
N LEU A 189 -1.81 15.91 -19.96
CA LEU A 189 -2.00 14.47 -19.96
C LEU A 189 -3.49 14.13 -19.99
N LYS A 190 -3.93 13.37 -20.99
CA LYS A 190 -5.30 12.84 -21.06
C LYS A 190 -5.35 11.49 -20.34
N PHE A 191 -6.12 11.42 -19.27
CA PHE A 191 -6.36 10.21 -18.50
C PHE A 191 -7.84 10.12 -18.11
N SER A 192 -8.30 8.91 -17.82
CA SER A 192 -9.61 8.69 -17.21
C SER A 192 -9.45 8.28 -15.76
N GLU A 193 -10.32 8.79 -14.89
CA GLU A 193 -10.33 8.50 -13.45
C GLU A 193 -11.37 7.42 -13.13
N VAL A 194 -11.02 6.55 -12.18
CA VAL A 194 -11.92 5.59 -11.54
C VAL A 194 -11.78 5.75 -10.04
N GLU A 195 -12.83 6.28 -9.40
CA GLU A 195 -12.85 6.50 -7.96
C GLU A 195 -13.35 5.23 -7.24
N LEU A 196 -12.57 4.78 -6.25
CA LEU A 196 -12.94 3.71 -5.33
C LEU A 196 -13.46 4.31 -4.02
N LYS A 197 -14.78 4.45 -3.97
CA LYS A 197 -15.55 4.72 -2.75
C LYS A 197 -16.26 3.44 -2.35
N PHE A 198 -16.03 2.99 -1.12
CA PHE A 198 -16.78 1.87 -0.55
C PHE A 198 -18.10 2.39 -0.01
N ASP A 199 -19.17 2.10 -0.75
CA ASP A 199 -20.54 2.46 -0.40
C ASP A 199 -21.37 1.21 -0.06
N HIS A 200 -22.62 1.43 0.31
CA HIS A 200 -23.55 0.38 0.69
C HIS A 200 -23.83 -0.60 -0.46
N LEU A 201 -23.91 -0.12 -1.70
CA LEU A 201 -24.19 -0.96 -2.86
C LEU A 201 -23.03 -1.91 -3.14
N GLU A 202 -21.81 -1.38 -3.10
CA GLU A 202 -20.60 -2.18 -3.24
C GLU A 202 -20.44 -3.17 -2.07
N ALA A 203 -20.77 -2.76 -0.85
CA ALA A 203 -20.75 -3.64 0.30
C ALA A 203 -21.73 -4.81 0.14
N GLU A 204 -22.92 -4.55 -0.40
CA GLU A 204 -23.94 -5.56 -0.65
C GLU A 204 -23.49 -6.57 -1.73
N GLU A 205 -22.96 -6.08 -2.86
CA GLU A 205 -22.39 -6.93 -3.92
C GLU A 205 -21.30 -7.86 -3.37
N ILE A 206 -20.39 -7.30 -2.56
CA ILE A 206 -19.28 -8.05 -1.96
C ILE A 206 -19.80 -9.05 -0.91
N TYR A 207 -20.79 -8.66 -0.11
CA TYR A 207 -21.39 -9.56 0.89
C TYR A 207 -22.09 -10.75 0.23
N GLN A 208 -22.88 -10.53 -0.82
CA GLN A 208 -23.55 -11.60 -1.55
C GLN A 208 -22.53 -12.61 -2.10
N PHE A 209 -21.45 -12.11 -2.70
CA PHE A 209 -20.39 -12.97 -3.21
C PHE A 209 -19.67 -13.73 -2.09
N LEU A 210 -19.40 -13.08 -0.96
CA LEU A 210 -18.82 -13.73 0.21
C LEU A 210 -19.73 -14.86 0.70
N VAL A 211 -21.04 -14.63 0.82
CA VAL A 211 -22.02 -15.65 1.24
C VAL A 211 -22.05 -16.85 0.29
N GLU A 212 -21.99 -16.61 -1.02
CA GLU A 212 -22.03 -17.67 -2.03
C GLU A 212 -20.79 -18.56 -2.02
N THR A 213 -19.65 -18.01 -1.59
CA THR A 213 -18.35 -18.70 -1.63
C THR A 213 -17.89 -19.21 -0.25
N GLU A 214 -18.30 -18.55 0.82
CA GLU A 214 -17.97 -18.84 2.22
C GLU A 214 -19.20 -18.59 3.08
N ILE A 215 -19.74 -19.63 3.71
CA ILE A 215 -20.98 -19.51 4.51
C ILE A 215 -20.68 -18.66 5.76
N PRO A 216 -21.19 -17.41 5.88
CA PRO A 216 -20.98 -16.60 7.06
C PRO A 216 -21.99 -17.11 8.09
N THR A 217 -21.52 -17.89 9.06
CA THR A 217 -22.39 -18.48 10.09
C THR A 217 -22.81 -17.47 11.17
N GLN A 218 -22.35 -16.22 11.09
CA GLN A 218 -22.36 -15.26 12.21
C GLN A 218 -23.26 -14.02 12.02
N PHE A 219 -23.77 -13.80 10.80
CA PHE A 219 -24.68 -12.69 10.47
C PHE A 219 -25.98 -13.25 9.92
N LEU A 220 -27.09 -12.59 10.24
CA LEU A 220 -28.42 -13.00 9.75
C LEU A 220 -28.61 -12.65 8.28
N ASP A 221 -28.20 -11.44 7.91
CA ASP A 221 -28.30 -10.85 6.58
C ASP A 221 -27.24 -9.74 6.40
N PHE A 222 -27.26 -9.13 5.21
CA PHE A 222 -26.38 -8.00 4.89
C PHE A 222 -26.61 -6.81 5.84
N ASP A 223 -27.85 -6.51 6.19
CA ASP A 223 -28.19 -5.35 7.03
C ASP A 223 -27.62 -5.48 8.45
N ASP A 224 -27.63 -6.68 9.04
CA ASP A 224 -26.96 -6.98 10.32
C ASP A 224 -25.44 -6.78 10.21
N ALA A 225 -24.81 -7.30 9.15
CA ALA A 225 -23.38 -7.13 8.91
C ALA A 225 -23.00 -5.64 8.72
N TRP A 226 -23.77 -4.90 7.94
CA TRP A 226 -23.56 -3.48 7.67
C TRP A 226 -23.77 -2.61 8.91
N THR A 227 -24.78 -2.93 9.71
CA THR A 227 -25.05 -2.26 10.99
C THR A 227 -23.90 -2.48 11.98
N ARG A 228 -23.40 -3.71 12.12
CA ARG A 228 -22.25 -4.02 12.98
C ARG A 228 -20.95 -3.39 12.49
N PHE A 229 -20.79 -3.20 11.17
CA PHE A 229 -19.68 -2.45 10.60
C PHE A 229 -19.71 -0.95 10.96
N GLY A 230 -20.89 -0.40 11.28
CA GLY A 230 -21.07 1.01 11.61
C GLY A 230 -21.32 1.91 10.40
N GLY A 231 -21.63 1.33 9.24
CA GLY A 231 -22.10 2.04 8.05
C GLY A 231 -21.05 2.83 7.25
N LYS A 232 -19.80 2.89 7.70
CA LYS A 232 -18.70 3.54 6.97
C LYS A 232 -17.34 2.98 7.39
N GLY A 233 -16.43 2.88 6.44
CA GLY A 233 -15.05 2.49 6.72
C GLY A 233 -14.34 1.95 5.48
N PRO A 234 -13.14 1.39 5.67
CA PRO A 234 -12.41 0.72 4.62
C PRO A 234 -13.04 -0.63 4.25
N LEU A 235 -13.07 -0.96 2.96
CA LEU A 235 -13.52 -2.27 2.46
C LEU A 235 -12.84 -3.43 3.19
N MET A 236 -11.53 -3.34 3.43
CA MET A 236 -10.76 -4.36 4.14
C MET A 236 -11.33 -4.70 5.52
N GLU A 237 -11.82 -3.71 6.28
CA GLU A 237 -12.42 -3.96 7.60
C GLU A 237 -13.78 -4.64 7.49
N PHE A 238 -14.57 -4.29 6.48
CA PHE A 238 -15.86 -4.95 6.21
C PHE A 238 -15.66 -6.41 5.79
N VAL A 239 -14.74 -6.68 4.85
CA VAL A 239 -14.41 -8.04 4.43
C VAL A 239 -13.89 -8.87 5.60
N TYR A 240 -13.03 -8.29 6.46
CA TYR A 240 -12.58 -8.95 7.68
C TYR A 240 -13.75 -9.29 8.61
N LEU A 241 -14.65 -8.34 8.85
CA LEU A 241 -15.82 -8.54 9.71
C LEU A 241 -16.71 -9.68 9.18
N VAL A 242 -17.01 -9.68 7.89
CA VAL A 242 -17.90 -10.69 7.28
C VAL A 242 -17.27 -12.09 7.33
N THR A 243 -15.98 -12.20 7.04
CA THR A 243 -15.28 -13.51 6.96
C THR A 243 -14.90 -14.07 8.33
N GLN A 244 -14.45 -13.22 9.26
CA GLN A 244 -13.98 -13.64 10.59
C GLN A 244 -15.07 -13.54 11.67
N GLY A 245 -16.16 -12.83 11.37
CA GLY A 245 -17.33 -12.64 12.23
C GLY A 245 -17.16 -11.70 13.42
N ASN A 246 -15.94 -11.23 13.67
CA ASN A 246 -15.65 -10.17 14.63
C ASN A 246 -14.92 -9.03 13.94
N SER A 247 -14.99 -7.83 14.51
CA SER A 247 -14.28 -6.70 13.91
C SER A 247 -12.77 -6.89 14.02
N LEU A 248 -12.04 -6.40 13.01
CA LEU A 248 -10.58 -6.35 13.04
C LEU A 248 -10.07 -5.67 14.31
N ARG A 249 -10.76 -4.61 14.75
CA ARG A 249 -10.47 -3.89 15.98
C ARG A 249 -10.59 -4.75 17.23
N GLU A 250 -11.62 -5.58 17.35
CA GLU A 250 -11.77 -6.50 18.49
C GLU A 250 -10.69 -7.58 18.51
N LYS A 251 -10.36 -8.15 17.35
CA LYS A 251 -9.27 -9.14 17.25
C LYS A 251 -7.94 -8.53 17.73
N LEU A 252 -7.58 -7.36 17.20
CA LEU A 252 -6.34 -6.68 17.57
C LEU A 252 -6.34 -6.30 19.06
N ARG A 253 -7.47 -5.87 19.61
CA ARG A 253 -7.61 -5.60 21.06
C ARG A 253 -7.37 -6.85 21.90
N GLN A 254 -7.91 -8.00 21.51
CA GLN A 254 -7.70 -9.26 22.23
C GLN A 254 -6.22 -9.67 22.19
N GLN A 255 -5.56 -9.53 21.03
CA GLN A 255 -4.14 -9.83 20.89
C GLN A 255 -3.27 -8.90 21.77
N VAL A 256 -3.55 -7.60 21.77
CA VAL A 256 -2.85 -6.64 22.63
C VAL A 256 -3.05 -6.98 24.11
N ARG A 257 -4.29 -7.24 24.55
CA ARG A 257 -4.58 -7.62 25.94
C ARG A 257 -3.85 -8.89 26.37
N GLN A 258 -3.77 -9.88 25.48
CA GLN A 258 -3.02 -11.10 25.76
C GLN A 258 -1.53 -10.79 25.97
N ILE A 259 -0.93 -9.95 25.12
CA ILE A 259 0.46 -9.52 25.26
C ILE A 259 0.65 -8.76 26.58
N GLU A 260 -0.24 -7.83 26.92
CA GLU A 260 -0.22 -7.08 28.19
C GLU A 260 -0.32 -8.00 29.42
N ASP A 261 -1.22 -8.99 29.39
CA ASP A 261 -1.37 -9.97 30.45
C ASP A 261 -0.13 -10.86 30.61
N GLU A 262 0.52 -11.23 29.50
CA GLU A 262 1.79 -11.98 29.50
C GLU A 262 2.95 -11.16 30.06
N VAL A 263 3.01 -9.85 29.73
CA VAL A 263 3.99 -8.92 30.31
C VAL A 263 3.75 -8.77 31.81
N ARG A 264 2.50 -8.54 32.24
CA ARG A 264 2.13 -8.45 33.66
C ARG A 264 2.51 -9.72 34.43
N ALA A 265 2.35 -10.89 33.80
CA ALA A 265 2.72 -12.17 34.40
C ALA A 265 4.23 -12.49 34.36
N GLY A 266 5.06 -11.59 33.81
CA GLY A 266 6.51 -11.80 33.66
C GLY A 266 6.91 -12.85 32.63
N LYS A 267 5.97 -13.30 31.79
CA LYS A 267 6.22 -14.28 30.72
C LYS A 267 6.83 -13.65 29.47
N ARG A 268 6.71 -12.33 29.33
CA ARG A 268 7.15 -11.54 28.18
C ARG A 268 7.79 -10.24 28.65
N SER A 269 8.76 -9.73 27.89
CA SER A 269 9.39 -8.44 28.18
C SER A 269 8.49 -7.28 27.77
N GLU A 270 8.47 -6.22 28.59
CA GLU A 270 7.83 -4.95 28.26
C GLU A 270 8.41 -4.32 26.98
N ALA A 271 9.68 -4.60 26.66
CA ALA A 271 10.33 -4.17 25.42
C ALA A 271 9.59 -4.66 24.16
N GLU A 272 8.92 -5.82 24.22
CA GLU A 272 8.13 -6.33 23.09
C GLU A 272 6.84 -5.54 22.87
N LEU A 273 6.18 -5.12 23.96
CA LEU A 273 5.00 -4.27 23.89
C LEU A 273 5.38 -2.89 23.36
N LYS A 274 6.52 -2.35 23.82
CA LYS A 274 7.06 -1.09 23.32
C LYS A 274 7.47 -1.17 21.85
N LEU A 275 8.09 -2.27 21.41
CA LEU A 275 8.36 -2.53 19.99
C LEU A 275 7.07 -2.47 19.17
N LEU A 276 6.03 -3.18 19.61
CA LEU A 276 4.74 -3.20 18.91
C LEU A 276 4.14 -1.80 18.80
N ARG A 277 4.20 -1.00 19.87
CA ARG A 277 3.70 0.38 19.88
C ARG A 277 4.46 1.27 18.89
N LEU A 278 5.79 1.24 18.90
CA LEU A 278 6.63 2.02 17.99
C LEU A 278 6.35 1.65 16.53
N VAL A 279 6.31 0.35 16.21
CA VAL A 279 6.04 -0.11 14.84
C VAL A 279 4.61 0.24 14.42
N ALA A 280 3.62 0.13 15.31
CA ALA A 280 2.23 0.50 15.03
C ALA A 280 2.10 1.99 14.68
N VAL A 281 2.71 2.88 15.48
CA VAL A 281 2.69 4.33 15.23
C VAL A 281 3.40 4.69 13.94
N ALA A 282 4.59 4.13 13.68
CA ALA A 282 5.31 4.38 12.43
C ALA A 282 4.55 3.88 11.21
N SER A 283 4.06 2.64 11.27
CA SER A 283 3.43 1.96 10.13
C SER A 283 2.01 2.45 9.85
N ALA A 284 1.33 3.06 10.82
CA ALA A 284 0.06 3.76 10.59
C ALA A 284 0.20 4.91 9.57
N PHE A 285 1.41 5.47 9.46
CA PHE A 285 1.80 6.47 8.48
C PHE A 285 2.86 5.93 7.51
N GLU A 286 2.93 4.60 7.41
CA GLU A 286 3.70 3.86 6.40
C GLU A 286 5.20 4.06 6.46
N ALA A 287 5.68 4.46 7.63
CA ALA A 287 7.09 4.43 7.92
C ALA A 287 7.52 3.06 8.41
N ARG A 288 8.63 2.58 7.84
CA ARG A 288 9.35 1.42 8.32
C ARG A 288 10.44 1.85 9.30
N LEU A 289 10.74 0.99 10.25
CA LEU A 289 11.74 1.22 11.27
C LEU A 289 12.97 0.33 11.06
N LYS A 290 14.15 0.88 11.36
CA LYS A 290 15.44 0.18 11.27
C LYS A 290 15.58 -0.81 12.42
N VAL A 291 15.53 -2.09 12.09
CA VAL A 291 15.53 -3.20 13.08
C VAL A 291 16.74 -3.13 14.00
N ARG A 292 17.93 -2.91 13.44
CA ARG A 292 19.18 -2.88 14.22
C ARG A 292 19.19 -1.80 15.29
N GLU A 293 18.62 -0.63 14.99
CA GLU A 293 18.59 0.51 15.91
C GLU A 293 17.53 0.28 16.98
N LEU A 294 16.35 -0.21 16.59
CA LEU A 294 15.28 -0.61 17.52
C LEU A 294 15.74 -1.66 18.53
N VAL A 295 16.33 -2.76 18.05
CA VAL A 295 16.80 -3.87 18.89
C VAL A 295 17.81 -3.40 19.93
N ARG A 296 18.70 -2.47 19.54
CA ARG A 296 19.68 -1.89 20.45
C ARG A 296 19.05 -0.94 21.47
N SER A 297 18.11 -0.11 21.03
CA SER A 297 17.48 0.88 21.91
C SER A 297 16.51 0.25 22.92
N LEU A 298 15.84 -0.82 22.52
CA LEU A 298 14.86 -1.53 23.35
C LEU A 298 15.47 -2.69 24.13
N GLU A 299 16.75 -2.99 23.92
CA GLU A 299 17.46 -4.15 24.50
C GLU A 299 16.66 -5.45 24.33
N LEU A 300 16.12 -5.67 23.13
CA LEU A 300 15.17 -6.76 22.88
C LEU A 300 15.80 -8.13 23.15
N PRO A 301 15.18 -8.97 24.02
CA PRO A 301 15.64 -10.33 24.25
C PRO A 301 15.34 -11.19 23.01
N ALA A 302 16.27 -12.08 22.65
CA ALA A 302 16.11 -13.01 21.52
C ALA A 302 15.46 -12.37 20.26
N PRO A 303 15.99 -11.25 19.72
CA PRO A 303 15.26 -10.35 18.82
C PRO A 303 14.77 -11.02 17.54
N ARG A 304 15.51 -12.01 17.04
CA ARG A 304 15.06 -12.84 15.90
C ARG A 304 13.78 -13.61 16.20
N ARG A 305 13.71 -14.31 17.35
CA ARG A 305 12.54 -15.09 17.73
C ARG A 305 11.35 -14.18 18.05
N THR A 306 11.59 -13.03 18.71
CA THR A 306 10.54 -12.04 18.97
C THR A 306 9.89 -11.54 17.68
N LEU A 307 10.70 -11.16 16.68
CA LEU A 307 10.18 -10.71 15.39
C LEU A 307 9.42 -11.83 14.67
N GLU A 308 9.97 -13.06 14.66
CA GLU A 308 9.31 -14.22 14.05
C GLU A 308 7.94 -14.53 14.70
N VAL A 309 7.82 -14.45 16.04
CA VAL A 309 6.57 -14.67 16.77
C VAL A 309 5.56 -13.56 16.44
N MET A 310 5.98 -12.30 16.46
CA MET A 310 5.10 -11.17 16.16
C MET A 310 4.62 -11.16 14.70
N GLU A 311 5.44 -11.68 13.78
CA GLU A 311 5.12 -11.79 12.36
C GLU A 311 4.22 -12.99 12.05
N LYS A 312 4.58 -14.19 12.53
CA LYS A 312 3.93 -15.45 12.13
C LYS A 312 2.83 -15.91 13.05
N GLU A 313 2.90 -15.61 14.34
CA GLU A 313 1.91 -16.09 15.32
C GLU A 313 0.85 -15.03 15.58
N TYR A 314 1.27 -13.78 15.77
CA TYR A 314 0.34 -12.68 16.08
C TYR A 314 -0.13 -11.92 14.84
N TYR A 315 0.57 -12.02 13.71
CA TYR A 315 0.28 -11.24 12.50
C TYR A 315 0.15 -9.74 12.84
N LEU A 316 1.18 -9.18 13.48
CA LEU A 316 1.25 -7.78 13.86
C LEU A 316 2.35 -7.03 13.12
N LEU A 317 3.47 -7.70 12.87
CA LEU A 317 4.66 -7.12 12.25
C LEU A 317 5.02 -7.84 10.95
N ARG A 318 5.80 -7.19 10.10
CA ARG A 318 6.42 -7.77 8.92
C ARG A 318 7.84 -7.26 8.77
N THR A 319 8.78 -8.17 8.52
CA THR A 319 10.17 -7.81 8.22
C THR A 319 10.41 -7.77 6.71
N THR A 320 11.34 -6.91 6.26
CA THR A 320 11.77 -6.95 4.86
C THR A 320 12.60 -8.21 4.59
N ASP A 321 12.72 -8.63 3.33
CA ASP A 321 13.42 -9.88 2.97
C ASP A 321 14.89 -9.91 3.44
N ASN A 322 15.54 -8.75 3.51
CA ASN A 322 16.89 -8.59 4.04
C ASN A 322 16.96 -8.43 5.57
N GLY A 323 15.82 -8.44 6.27
CA GLY A 323 15.66 -8.28 7.72
C GLY A 323 16.09 -6.93 8.29
N ALA A 324 16.41 -5.94 7.44
CA ALA A 324 16.95 -4.65 7.89
C ALA A 324 15.87 -3.70 8.43
N LEU A 325 14.65 -3.81 7.89
CA LEU A 325 13.52 -2.95 8.21
C LEU A 325 12.34 -3.79 8.74
N VAL A 326 11.56 -3.18 9.62
CA VAL A 326 10.31 -3.73 10.16
C VAL A 326 9.19 -2.72 9.99
N GLY A 327 8.00 -3.22 9.66
CA GLY A 327 6.76 -2.45 9.60
C GLY A 327 5.58 -3.29 10.06
N GLY A 328 4.39 -2.71 10.05
CA GLY A 328 3.14 -3.42 10.19
C GLY A 328 2.69 -4.05 8.87
N LEU A 329 1.76 -4.99 8.95
CA LEU A 329 1.25 -5.70 7.77
C LEU A 329 0.41 -4.83 6.83
N HIS A 330 -0.33 -3.88 7.40
CA HIS A 330 -1.16 -2.94 6.67
C HIS A 330 -1.34 -1.64 7.46
N PRO A 331 -1.28 -0.45 6.80
CA PRO A 331 -1.40 0.85 7.46
C PRO A 331 -2.66 1.01 8.32
N ILE A 332 -3.80 0.51 7.85
CA ILE A 332 -5.07 0.52 8.62
C ILE A 332 -4.94 -0.32 9.89
N ARG A 333 -4.40 -1.55 9.81
CA ARG A 333 -4.18 -2.41 10.99
C ARG A 333 -3.27 -1.70 11.98
N SER A 334 -2.19 -1.09 11.50
CA SER A 334 -1.27 -0.32 12.32
C SER A 334 -1.92 0.91 12.95
N GLY A 335 -2.81 1.61 12.25
CA GLY A 335 -3.59 2.72 12.81
C GLY A 335 -4.56 2.28 13.91
N ILE A 336 -5.21 1.12 13.74
CA ILE A 336 -6.06 0.53 14.80
C ILE A 336 -5.21 0.14 16.01
N LEU A 337 -4.07 -0.53 15.80
CA LEU A 337 -3.13 -0.91 16.87
C LEU A 337 -2.57 0.31 17.60
N ALA A 338 -2.14 1.35 16.88
CA ALA A 338 -1.65 2.59 17.46
C ALA A 338 -2.71 3.21 18.40
N ASN A 339 -3.97 3.22 17.98
CA ASN A 339 -5.07 3.72 18.81
C ASN A 339 -5.39 2.83 20.02
N ILE A 340 -5.15 1.52 19.95
CA ILE A 340 -5.35 0.60 21.08
C ILE A 340 -4.20 0.75 22.09
N LEU A 341 -2.98 0.91 21.60
CA LEU A 341 -1.75 0.94 22.39
C LEU A 341 -1.37 2.32 22.93
N SER A 342 -2.04 3.38 22.46
CA SER A 342 -1.85 4.75 22.95
C SER A 342 -2.83 5.04 24.06
N ASP A 343 -2.33 5.52 25.19
CA ASP A 343 -3.13 6.00 26.32
C ASP A 343 -2.70 7.43 26.66
N PRO A 344 -3.60 8.43 26.68
CA PRO A 344 -3.23 9.82 26.93
C PRO A 344 -2.51 10.10 28.25
N ARG A 345 -2.59 9.19 29.23
CA ARG A 345 -2.00 9.34 30.57
C ARG A 345 -0.70 8.57 30.72
N PHE A 346 -0.64 7.36 30.15
CA PHE A 346 0.50 6.47 30.34
C PHE A 346 1.44 6.49 29.15
N ASP A 347 0.89 6.51 27.94
CA ASP A 347 1.62 6.33 26.70
C ASP A 347 1.04 7.21 25.58
N PRO A 348 1.23 8.54 25.65
CA PRO A 348 0.67 9.45 24.65
C PRO A 348 1.20 9.14 23.26
N TRP A 349 0.35 9.33 22.26
CA TRP A 349 0.74 9.09 20.86
C TRP A 349 1.91 10.00 20.46
N ALA A 350 1.90 11.27 20.88
CA ALA A 350 2.94 12.24 20.55
C ALA A 350 4.34 11.82 21.03
N GLU A 351 4.42 11.23 22.23
CA GLU A 351 5.67 10.77 22.82
C GLU A 351 6.21 9.57 22.06
N THR A 352 5.34 8.61 21.74
CA THR A 352 5.71 7.45 20.91
C THR A 352 6.15 7.89 19.51
N ALA A 353 5.41 8.81 18.87
CA ALA A 353 5.74 9.33 17.56
C ALA A 353 7.10 10.04 17.56
N SER A 354 7.41 10.78 18.63
CA SER A 354 8.71 11.43 18.84
C SER A 354 9.83 10.40 19.02
N GLU A 355 9.58 9.34 19.78
CA GLU A 355 10.53 8.24 19.99
C GLU A 355 10.80 7.45 18.70
N CYS A 356 9.86 7.39 17.76
CA CYS A 356 10.07 6.73 16.47
C CYS A 356 11.12 7.42 15.58
N LEU A 357 11.27 8.76 15.65
CA LEU A 357 12.05 9.56 14.69
C LEU A 357 13.48 9.04 14.40
N PRO A 358 14.29 8.62 15.39
CA PRO A 358 15.63 8.09 15.15
C PRO A 358 15.64 6.80 14.33
N PHE A 359 14.59 5.99 14.50
CA PHE A 359 14.50 4.63 13.96
C PHE A 359 13.86 4.58 12.58
N ILE A 360 13.13 5.62 12.17
CA ILE A 360 12.46 5.64 10.86
C ILE A 360 13.49 5.55 9.73
N PHE A 361 13.20 4.70 8.74
CA PHE A 361 13.95 4.65 7.50
C PHE A 361 13.90 5.99 6.78
N GLU A 362 15.04 6.51 6.37
CA GLU A 362 15.17 7.94 6.04
C GLU A 362 14.27 8.40 4.88
N HIS A 363 13.91 7.50 3.97
CA HIS A 363 12.98 7.79 2.87
C HIS A 363 11.53 7.95 3.33
N ASP A 364 11.16 7.35 4.46
CA ASP A 364 9.77 7.32 4.93
C ASP A 364 9.45 8.50 5.88
N ILE A 365 10.47 9.24 6.35
CA ILE A 365 10.33 10.37 7.32
C ILE A 365 9.35 11.43 6.83
N SER A 366 9.44 11.81 5.54
CA SER A 366 8.57 12.84 4.99
C SER A 366 7.10 12.44 5.09
N ASN A 367 6.78 11.18 4.77
CA ASN A 367 5.41 10.66 4.84
C ASN A 367 4.92 10.63 6.28
N PHE A 368 5.73 10.08 7.17
CA PHE A 368 5.41 10.01 8.60
C PHE A 368 5.02 11.37 9.16
N LEU A 369 5.85 12.40 8.90
CA LEU A 369 5.61 13.75 9.40
C LEU A 369 4.40 14.42 8.75
N LEU A 370 4.23 14.30 7.43
CA LEU A 370 3.08 14.88 6.73
C LEU A 370 1.75 14.35 7.30
N TYR A 371 1.65 13.04 7.51
CA TYR A 371 0.44 12.47 8.07
C TYR A 371 0.28 12.76 9.56
N ALA A 372 1.36 12.77 10.34
CA ALA A 372 1.34 13.19 11.74
C ALA A 372 0.78 14.61 11.90
N PHE A 373 1.27 15.55 11.09
CA PHE A 373 0.84 16.95 11.08
C PHE A 373 -0.63 17.10 10.68
N SER A 374 -1.08 16.32 9.70
CA SER A 374 -2.46 16.36 9.22
C SER A 374 -3.47 15.74 10.21
N ARG A 375 -3.12 14.64 10.88
CA ARG A 375 -4.07 13.81 11.67
C ARG A 375 -3.98 14.00 13.19
N HIS A 376 -2.85 14.46 13.74
CA HIS A 376 -2.62 14.59 15.18
C HIS A 376 -2.30 16.04 15.60
N ARG A 377 -3.13 16.98 15.16
CA ARG A 377 -2.89 18.42 15.34
C ARG A 377 -2.82 18.87 16.80
N THR A 378 -3.64 18.29 17.67
CA THR A 378 -3.70 18.63 19.11
C THR A 378 -2.44 18.26 19.87
N GLU A 379 -1.65 17.33 19.33
CA GLU A 379 -0.44 16.77 19.95
C GLU A 379 0.85 17.25 19.24
N LEU A 380 0.72 18.19 18.31
CA LEU A 380 1.78 18.62 17.39
C LEU A 380 2.97 19.27 18.11
N GLU A 381 2.74 20.04 19.18
CA GLU A 381 3.80 20.75 19.89
C GLU A 381 4.90 19.82 20.43
N THR A 382 4.51 18.67 20.96
CA THR A 382 5.46 17.68 21.50
C THR A 382 6.34 17.12 20.39
N LEU A 383 5.74 16.81 19.23
CA LEU A 383 6.48 16.32 18.07
C LEU A 383 7.40 17.39 17.48
N LEU A 384 6.98 18.65 17.41
CA LEU A 384 7.83 19.77 16.96
C LEU A 384 9.03 19.99 17.90
N LYS A 385 8.84 19.87 19.22
CA LYS A 385 9.94 19.93 20.19
C LYS A 385 10.94 18.79 19.97
N ALA A 386 10.46 17.58 19.71
CA ALA A 386 11.32 16.45 19.38
C ALA A 386 12.09 16.65 18.06
N LEU A 387 11.44 17.22 17.05
CA LEU A 387 12.08 17.55 15.76
C LEU A 387 13.20 18.57 15.88
N ASN A 388 13.10 19.54 16.80
CA ASN A 388 14.19 20.48 17.07
C ASN A 388 15.46 19.79 17.61
N LEU A 389 15.30 18.66 18.30
CA LEU A 389 16.40 17.85 18.84
C LEU A 389 16.84 16.75 17.87
N TYR A 390 16.05 16.49 16.82
CA TYR A 390 16.31 15.43 15.87
C TYR A 390 17.48 15.80 14.94
N GLN A 391 18.52 14.97 14.93
CA GLN A 391 19.74 15.18 14.14
C GLN A 391 19.87 14.06 13.08
N PRO A 392 19.16 14.16 11.95
CA PRO A 392 19.24 13.17 10.87
C PRO A 392 20.64 13.13 10.25
N ARG A 393 21.14 11.91 9.98
CA ARG A 393 22.49 11.71 9.41
C ARG A 393 22.53 11.78 7.88
N ARG A 394 21.37 11.75 7.21
CA ARG A 394 21.27 11.72 5.74
C ARG A 394 20.51 12.93 5.24
N TRP A 395 20.96 13.48 4.12
CA TRP A 395 20.30 14.61 3.43
C TRP A 395 18.85 14.32 3.07
N ILE A 396 18.51 13.07 2.75
CA ILE A 396 17.15 12.69 2.37
C ILE A 396 16.16 12.88 3.54
N ALA A 397 16.61 12.58 4.76
CA ALA A 397 15.84 12.80 5.98
C ALA A 397 15.67 14.30 6.26
N ILE A 398 16.75 15.10 6.12
CA ILE A 398 16.68 16.56 6.27
C ILE A 398 15.67 17.15 5.27
N ALA A 399 15.79 16.76 4.00
CA ALA A 399 14.87 17.21 2.95
C ALA A 399 13.42 16.79 3.25
N GLY A 400 13.20 15.57 3.77
CA GLY A 400 11.89 15.09 4.17
C GLY A 400 11.28 15.91 5.32
N VAL A 401 12.07 16.23 6.36
CA VAL A 401 11.63 17.09 7.48
C VAL A 401 11.27 18.49 6.97
N VAL A 402 12.15 19.11 6.18
CA VAL A 402 11.91 20.47 5.64
C VAL A 402 10.66 20.49 4.78
N ARG A 403 10.46 19.50 3.91
CA ARG A 403 9.26 19.39 3.08
C ARG A 403 8.00 19.29 3.92
N ALA A 404 8.01 18.44 4.96
CA ALA A 404 6.87 18.30 5.85
C ALA A 404 6.54 19.59 6.62
N LEU A 405 7.57 20.32 7.08
CA LEU A 405 7.39 21.61 7.77
C LEU A 405 6.84 22.71 6.84
N ILE A 406 7.29 22.75 5.57
CA ILE A 406 6.74 23.67 4.57
C ILE A 406 5.24 23.39 4.38
N TRP A 407 4.86 22.13 4.24
CA TRP A 407 3.45 21.75 4.09
C TRP A 407 2.61 22.12 5.33
N LEU A 408 3.15 21.92 6.53
CA LEU A 408 2.51 22.36 7.76
C LEU A 408 2.28 23.88 7.74
N GLY A 409 3.30 24.67 7.40
CA GLY A 409 3.18 26.13 7.30
C GLY A 409 2.18 26.59 6.24
N ILE A 410 2.14 25.94 5.07
CA ILE A 410 1.14 26.22 4.02
C ILE A 410 -0.26 25.92 4.53
N GLN A 411 -0.45 24.78 5.21
CA GLN A 411 -1.74 24.39 5.76
C GLN A 411 -2.21 25.39 6.81
N GLU A 412 -1.35 25.76 7.77
CA GLU A 412 -1.65 26.77 8.79
C GLU A 412 -2.00 28.13 8.17
N TYR A 413 -1.29 28.53 7.11
CA TYR A 413 -1.60 29.74 6.36
C TYR A 413 -2.99 29.68 5.71
N ILE A 414 -3.32 28.58 5.01
CA ILE A 414 -4.63 28.40 4.35
C ILE A 414 -5.76 28.46 5.38
N GLU A 415 -5.60 27.80 6.52
CA GLU A 415 -6.61 27.76 7.56
C GLU A 415 -6.79 29.13 8.23
N THR A 416 -5.70 29.83 8.51
CA THR A 416 -5.74 31.20 9.07
C THR A 416 -6.41 32.18 8.12
N ASN A 417 -6.21 32.02 6.81
CA ASN A 417 -6.71 32.91 5.76
C ASN A 417 -7.93 32.33 5.02
N GLN A 418 -8.61 31.33 5.58
CA GLN A 418 -9.64 30.57 4.86
C GLN A 418 -10.78 31.45 4.35
N GLN A 419 -11.19 32.46 5.13
CA GLN A 419 -12.24 33.39 4.73
C GLN A 419 -11.80 34.25 3.53
N LEU A 420 -10.60 34.83 3.59
CA LEU A 420 -10.04 35.63 2.51
C LEU A 420 -9.92 34.84 1.20
N ILE A 421 -9.52 33.56 1.29
CA ILE A 421 -9.42 32.67 0.13
C ILE A 421 -10.80 32.43 -0.49
N LYS A 422 -11.83 32.19 0.33
CA LYS A 422 -13.22 32.03 -0.15
C LYS A 422 -13.73 33.30 -0.82
N ASP A 423 -13.53 34.45 -0.19
CA ASP A 423 -13.96 35.74 -0.74
C ASP A 423 -13.30 36.02 -2.09
N ALA A 424 -12.00 35.71 -2.24
CA ALA A 424 -11.28 35.85 -3.51
C ALA A 424 -11.77 34.89 -4.59
N GLN A 425 -12.15 33.66 -4.23
CA GLN A 425 -12.71 32.69 -5.17
C GLN A 425 -14.09 33.12 -5.69
N GLU A 426 -14.94 33.69 -4.84
CA GLU A 426 -16.25 34.22 -5.25
C GLU A 426 -16.11 35.35 -6.27
N VAL A 427 -15.15 36.27 -6.05
CA VAL A 427 -14.86 37.38 -6.98
C VAL A 427 -14.28 36.90 -8.33
N LEU A 428 -13.51 35.81 -8.34
CA LEU A 428 -12.99 35.21 -9.58
C LEU A 428 -14.04 34.39 -10.35
N SER A 429 -15.13 34.00 -9.67
CA SER A 429 -16.22 33.20 -10.24
C SER A 429 -17.38 34.06 -10.76
N SER A 430 -17.39 35.36 -10.40
CA SER A 430 -18.29 36.41 -10.88
C SER A 430 -17.69 37.18 -12.04
#